data_AF-A0A963VIU7-F1
#
_entry.id   AF-A0A963VIU7-F1
#
_cell.length_a   1.000
_cell.length_b   1.000
_cell.length_c   1.000
_cell.angle_alpha   90.00
_cell.angle_beta   90.00
_cell.angle_gamma   90.00
#
_symmetry.space_group_name_H-M   'P 1'
#
loop_
_entity.id
_entity.type
_entity.pdbx_description
1 polymer ?
#
loop_
_entity_poly.entity_id
_entity_poly.type
_entity_poly.pdbx_seq_one_letter_code
_entity_poly.pdbx_strand_id
1 'polypeptide(L)' 'MQTPLNGVTPLPHLGVIRAQGPDAASFLHGQLTQDFALLGPSEARLAAFCTAKGRIQASFIGFKRSPEEIVL' A
#
# COMPACT_ATOMS: atom_id res chain seq x y z
N MET A 1 -34.10 -9.40 -5.59
CA MET A 1 -33.02 -10.34 -5.97
C MET A 1 -31.88 -9.52 -6.51
N GLN A 2 -30.74 -9.50 -5.82
CA GLN A 2 -29.56 -8.73 -6.22
C GLN A 2 -28.69 -9.66 -7.07
N THR A 3 -28.50 -9.34 -8.34
CA THR A 3 -27.66 -10.16 -9.23
C THR A 3 -26.20 -9.99 -8.83
N PRO A 4 -25.49 -11.05 -8.40
CA PRO A 4 -24.07 -10.93 -8.08
C PRO A 4 -23.29 -10.69 -9.38
N LEU A 5 -22.60 -9.54 -9.46
CA LEU A 5 -21.68 -9.23 -10.54
C LEU A 5 -20.34 -9.89 -10.22
N ASN A 6 -20.05 -11.00 -10.91
CA ASN A 6 -18.77 -11.71 -10.80
C ASN A 6 -17.96 -11.49 -12.07
N GLY A 7 -16.67 -11.16 -11.93
CA GLY A 7 -15.76 -10.97 -13.05
C GLY A 7 -14.32 -11.02 -12.58
N VAL A 8 -13.41 -11.48 -13.45
CA VAL A 8 -11.97 -11.50 -13.21
C VAL A 8 -11.31 -10.79 -14.38
N THR A 9 -10.36 -9.89 -14.10
CA THR A 9 -9.57 -9.21 -15.11
C THR A 9 -8.10 -9.20 -14.72
N PRO A 10 -7.17 -9.53 -15.64
CA PRO A 10 -5.75 -9.42 -15.35
C PRO A 10 -5.33 -7.94 -15.26
N LEU A 11 -4.46 -7.62 -14.31
CA LEU A 11 -3.88 -6.27 -14.13
C LEU A 11 -2.35 -6.31 -14.32
N PRO A 12 -1.84 -6.70 -15.50
CA PRO A 12 -0.40 -6.97 -15.69
C PRO A 12 0.49 -5.72 -15.63
N HIS A 13 -0.11 -4.53 -15.63
CA HIS A 13 0.59 -3.25 -15.54
C HIS A 13 0.90 -2.83 -14.10
N LEU A 14 0.30 -3.50 -13.10
CA LEU A 14 0.62 -3.25 -11.70
C LEU A 14 1.87 -4.04 -11.30
N GLY A 15 2.81 -3.35 -10.67
CA GLY A 15 3.95 -3.97 -10.00
C GLY A 15 3.69 -4.16 -8.52
N VAL A 16 4.53 -4.96 -7.86
CA VAL A 16 4.54 -5.12 -6.40
C VAL A 16 5.91 -4.73 -5.88
N ILE A 17 5.95 -3.84 -4.90
CA ILE A 17 7.17 -3.48 -4.18
C ILE A 17 7.08 -4.04 -2.77
N ARG A 18 8.13 -4.75 -2.34
CA ARG A 18 8.20 -5.29 -0.97
C ARG A 18 9.21 -4.51 -0.13
N ALA A 19 8.74 -3.99 0.99
CA ALA A 19 9.58 -3.45 2.06
C ALA A 19 9.67 -4.47 3.20
N GLN A 20 10.88 -4.78 3.66
CA GLN A 20 11.12 -5.78 4.70
C GLN A 20 12.12 -5.28 5.73
N GLY A 21 11.86 -5.63 7.00
CA GLY A 21 12.73 -5.38 8.14
C GLY A 21 12.00 -4.64 9.27
N PRO A 22 12.64 -4.50 10.44
CA PRO A 22 12.02 -3.90 11.63
C PRO A 22 11.56 -2.46 11.41
N ASP A 23 12.22 -1.73 10.50
CA ASP A 23 11.93 -0.32 10.20
C ASP A 23 11.06 -0.12 8.96
N ALA A 24 10.54 -1.18 8.33
CA ALA A 24 9.78 -1.06 7.08
C ALA A 24 8.55 -0.15 7.24
N ALA A 25 7.82 -0.28 8.35
CA ALA A 25 6.63 0.51 8.60
C ALA A 25 6.93 1.99 8.89
N SER A 26 7.95 2.27 9.71
CA SER A 26 8.36 3.64 10.04
C SER A 26 8.96 4.35 8.83
N PHE A 27 9.78 3.65 8.04
CA PHE A 27 10.29 4.16 6.77
C PHE A 27 9.15 4.53 5.81
N LEU A 28 8.21 3.62 5.56
CA LEU A 28 7.09 3.90 4.65
C LEU A 28 6.17 5.01 5.16
N HIS A 29 5.95 5.10 6.47
CA HIS A 29 5.21 6.21 7.06
C HIS A 29 5.88 7.58 6.81
N GLY A 30 7.22 7.63 6.81
CA GLY A 30 7.97 8.85 6.49
C GLY A 30 7.96 9.24 5.01
N GLN A 31 7.70 8.28 4.11
CA GLN A 31 7.73 8.50 2.66
C GLN A 31 6.33 8.72 2.05
N LEU A 32 5.29 8.13 2.64
CA LEU A 32 3.94 8.07 2.06
C LEU A 32 2.93 8.86 2.88
N THR A 33 1.84 9.30 2.25
CA THR A 33 0.81 10.14 2.89
C THR A 33 -0.09 9.43 3.90
N GLN A 34 0.09 8.13 4.14
CA GLN A 34 -0.73 7.33 5.05
C GLN A 34 0.12 6.71 6.16
N ASP A 35 -0.51 6.44 7.30
CA ASP A 35 0.14 5.82 8.45
C ASP A 35 0.26 4.29 8.29
N PHE A 36 1.48 3.83 8.04
CA PHE A 36 1.81 2.40 7.95
C PHE A 36 2.23 1.77 9.28
N ALA A 37 2.57 2.58 10.29
CA ALA A 37 2.93 2.09 11.62
C ALA A 37 1.70 1.45 12.29
N LEU A 38 0.55 2.13 12.23
CA LEU A 38 -0.72 1.66 12.79
C LEU A 38 -1.58 0.82 11.83
N LEU A 39 -1.04 0.40 10.68
CA LEU A 39 -1.77 -0.44 9.75
C LEU A 39 -2.00 -1.85 10.32
N GLY A 40 -3.25 -2.30 10.40
CA GLY A 40 -3.62 -3.64 10.85
C GLY A 40 -3.36 -4.74 9.79
N PRO A 41 -3.35 -6.03 10.18
CA PRO A 41 -3.12 -7.15 9.26
C PRO A 41 -4.28 -7.41 8.28
N SER A 42 -5.49 -6.95 8.59
CA SER A 42 -6.68 -7.08 7.73
C SER A 42 -7.05 -5.77 7.02
N GLU A 43 -6.10 -4.84 6.95
CA GLU A 43 -6.30 -3.51 6.41
C GLU A 43 -5.37 -3.27 5.22
N ALA A 44 -5.84 -2.44 4.28
CA ALA A 44 -5.04 -1.91 3.20
C ALA A 44 -5.23 -0.39 3.14
N ARG A 45 -4.20 0.34 2.68
CA ARG A 45 -4.26 1.80 2.52
C ARG A 45 -3.85 2.21 1.12
N LEU A 46 -4.64 3.11 0.54
CA LEU A 46 -4.24 3.86 -0.65
C LEU A 46 -3.39 5.06 -0.20
N ALA A 47 -2.12 5.07 -0.56
CA ALA A 47 -1.16 6.08 -0.16
C ALA A 47 -0.47 6.72 -1.37
N ALA A 48 -0.07 7.98 -1.25
CA ALA A 48 0.69 8.68 -2.28
C ALA A 48 2.15 8.88 -1.85
N PHE A 49 3.07 8.78 -2.81
CA PHE A 49 4.43 9.27 -2.67
C PHE A 49 4.51 10.67 -3.29
N CYS A 50 4.98 11.64 -2.52
CA CYS A 50 4.98 13.05 -2.91
C CYS A 50 6.40 13.61 -2.97
N THR A 51 6.58 14.65 -3.79
CA THR A 51 7.75 15.53 -3.69
C THR A 51 7.68 16.36 -2.40
N ALA A 52 8.80 16.99 -2.00
CA ALA A 52 8.83 17.90 -0.85
C ALA A 52 7.85 19.10 -0.94
N LYS A 53 7.42 19.48 -2.15
CA LYS A 53 6.38 20.51 -2.37
C LYS A 53 4.95 19.96 -2.40
N GLY A 54 4.75 18.69 -2.05
CA GLY A 54 3.43 18.04 -2.01
C GLY A 54 2.88 17.56 -3.35
N ARG A 55 3.64 17.64 -4.46
CA ARG A 55 3.20 17.08 -5.75
C ARG A 55 3.29 15.55 -5.74
N ILE A 56 2.22 14.86 -6.11
CA ILE A 56 2.17 13.39 -6.22
C ILE A 56 3.09 12.91 -7.35
N GLN A 57 3.87 11.87 -7.07
CA GLN A 57 4.71 11.15 -8.04
C GLN A 57 4.18 9.75 -8.35
N ALA A 58 3.61 9.08 -7.35
CA ALA A 58 3.02 7.75 -7.48
C ALA A 58 1.97 7.50 -6.39
N SER A 59 1.12 6.49 -6.58
CA SER A 59 0.21 5.96 -5.57
C SER A 59 0.32 4.45 -5.47
N PHE A 60 0.03 3.92 -4.29
CA PHE A 60 0.18 2.50 -3.94
C PHE A 60 -0.98 2.04 -3.07
N ILE A 61 -1.35 0.76 -3.19
CA ILE A 61 -2.21 0.10 -2.20
C ILE A 61 -1.31 -0.78 -1.35
N GLY A 62 -1.10 -0.35 -0.11
CA GLY A 62 -0.21 -1.05 0.81
C GLY A 62 -0.94 -1.86 1.86
N PHE A 63 -0.43 -3.07 2.16
CA PHE A 63 -0.91 -3.92 3.26
C PHE A 63 0.23 -4.71 3.91
N LYS A 64 0.04 -5.11 5.18
CA LYS A 64 1.01 -5.94 5.91
C LYS A 64 0.83 -7.41 5.54
N ARG A 65 1.94 -8.09 5.27
CA ARG A 65 2.01 -9.55 5.20
C ARG A 65 2.50 -10.17 6.50
N SER A 66 3.27 -9.41 7.27
CA SER A 66 3.74 -9.75 8.62
C SER A 66 4.10 -8.46 9.38
N PRO A 67 4.50 -8.51 10.67
CA PRO A 67 4.92 -7.32 11.41
C PRO A 67 6.07 -6.53 10.75
N GLU A 68 6.94 -7.21 10.00
CA GLU A 68 8.13 -6.62 9.37
C GLU A 68 8.09 -6.68 7.83
N GLU A 69 6.96 -7.02 7.23
CA GLU A 69 6.81 -7.13 5.77
C GLU A 69 5.57 -6.35 5.32
N ILE A 70 5.79 -5.30 4.53
CA ILE A 70 4.73 -4.53 3.85
C ILE A 70 4.93 -4.68 2.35
N VAL A 71 3.81 -4.87 1.65
CA VAL A 71 3.76 -4.85 0.18
C VAL A 71 2.94 -3.66 -0.29
N LEU A 72 3.40 -3.04 -1.37
CA LEU A 72 2.82 -1.86 -2.03
C LEU A 72 2.50 -2.18 -3.49
#